data_AF-A0A651I403-F1
#
_entry.id   AF-A0A651I403-F1
#
_cell.length_a   1.000
_cell.length_b   1.000
_cell.length_c   1.000
_cell.angle_alpha   90.00
_cell.angle_beta   90.00
_cell.angle_gamma   90.00
#
_symmetry.space_group_name_H-M   'P 1'
#
loop_
_entity.id
_entity.type
_entity.pdbx_description
1 polymer ?
#
loop_
_entity_poly.entity_id
_entity_poly.type
_entity_poly.pdbx_seq_one_letter_code
_entity_poly.pdbx_strand_id
1 'polypeptide(L)'
;MVERSKINNMDAIKSILQLINKSLAGELPLDQLYVLWPEELAHDKFFDTIYKDVESVVEHYPAKVTSIFGSEDPDKYFKRSFEYRVLLSDKELIQQIINENLELNSDLLLLKRIKLIDSNNKSVDSK
;
A
#
# COMPACT_ATOMS: atom_id res chain seq x y z
N MET A 1 -6.32 30.88 -0.77
CA MET A 1 -6.61 29.82 0.23
C MET A 1 -6.64 28.39 -0.35
N VAL A 2 -6.64 28.19 -1.68
CA VAL A 2 -6.78 26.85 -2.31
C VAL A 2 -5.46 26.08 -2.46
N GLU A 3 -4.31 26.75 -2.44
CA GLU A 3 -3.00 26.09 -2.61
C GLU A 3 -2.51 25.35 -1.36
N ARG A 4 -2.82 25.85 -0.16
CA ARG A 4 -2.37 25.23 1.09
C ARG A 4 -2.98 23.85 1.34
N SER A 5 -4.23 23.61 0.92
CA SER A 5 -4.87 22.30 1.06
C SER A 5 -4.28 21.27 0.08
N LYS A 6 -3.95 21.67 -1.15
CA LYS A 6 -3.29 20.78 -2.12
C LYS A 6 -1.87 20.40 -1.70
N ILE A 7 -1.11 21.33 -1.14
CA ILE A 7 0.26 21.09 -0.66
C ILE A 7 0.24 20.10 0.51
N ASN A 8 -0.64 20.30 1.49
CA ASN A 8 -0.78 19.39 2.63
C ASN A 8 -1.16 17.97 2.19
N ASN A 9 -2.08 17.83 1.23
CA ASN A 9 -2.48 16.52 0.72
C ASN A 9 -1.32 15.77 0.04
N MET A 10 -0.44 16.47 -0.67
CA MET A 10 0.66 15.82 -1.36
C MET A 10 1.73 15.28 -0.38
N ASP A 11 1.98 15.99 0.70
CA ASP A 11 2.89 15.51 1.75
C ASP A 11 2.29 14.33 2.52
N ALA A 12 0.97 14.33 2.76
CA ALA A 12 0.25 13.18 3.31
C ALA A 12 0.36 11.94 2.39
N ILE A 13 0.19 12.11 1.08
CA ILE A 13 0.35 11.01 0.10
C ILE A 13 1.78 10.47 0.09
N LYS A 14 2.79 11.33 0.19
CA LYS A 14 4.19 10.89 0.35
C LYS A 14 4.40 10.11 1.64
N SER A 15 3.75 10.51 2.74
CA SER A 15 3.78 9.77 4.00
C SER A 15 3.19 8.36 3.82
N ILE A 16 2.05 8.22 3.15
CA ILE A 16 1.46 6.92 2.80
C ILE A 16 2.46 6.08 1.99
N LEU A 17 3.14 6.64 0.99
CA LEU A 17 4.16 5.92 0.23
C LEU A 17 5.30 5.40 1.13
N GLN A 18 5.71 6.17 2.12
CA GLN A 18 6.72 5.74 3.09
C GLN A 18 6.21 4.59 3.96
N LEU A 19 4.96 4.66 4.44
CA LEU A 19 4.33 3.58 5.22
C LEU A 19 4.20 2.29 4.40
N ILE A 20 3.81 2.38 3.13
CA ILE A 20 3.77 1.24 2.21
C ILE A 20 5.16 0.60 2.08
N ASN A 21 6.20 1.40 1.85
CA ASN A 21 7.57 0.89 1.72
C ASN A 21 8.05 0.18 3.00
N LYS A 22 7.80 0.78 4.16
CA LYS A 22 8.15 0.15 5.45
C LYS A 22 7.38 -1.15 5.67
N SER A 23 6.10 -1.20 5.30
CA SER A 23 5.26 -2.40 5.44
C SER A 23 5.75 -3.54 4.56
N LEU A 24 6.07 -3.26 3.29
CA LEU A 24 6.64 -4.25 2.37
C LEU A 24 8.03 -4.74 2.81
N ALA A 25 8.78 -3.91 3.56
CA ALA A 25 10.06 -4.26 4.15
C ALA A 25 9.95 -4.96 5.53
N GLY A 26 8.76 -5.04 6.12
CA GLY A 26 8.56 -5.59 7.46
C GLY A 26 9.03 -4.69 8.60
N GLU A 27 9.22 -3.40 8.30
CA GLU A 27 9.77 -2.40 9.21
C GLU A 27 8.67 -1.53 9.86
N LEU A 28 7.39 -1.78 9.54
CA LEU A 28 6.26 -1.04 10.10
C LEU A 28 5.50 -1.90 11.11
N PRO A 29 5.60 -1.60 12.42
CA PRO A 29 4.71 -2.15 13.44
C PRO A 29 3.26 -1.65 13.29
N LEU A 30 2.30 -2.47 13.71
CA LEU A 30 0.87 -2.17 13.59
C LEU A 30 0.44 -0.94 14.41
N ASP A 31 0.98 -0.79 15.62
CA ASP A 31 0.74 0.38 16.48
C ASP A 31 1.27 1.68 15.85
N GLN A 32 2.41 1.61 15.14
CA GLN A 32 2.94 2.75 14.41
C GLN A 32 2.08 3.10 13.19
N LEU A 33 1.52 2.11 12.49
CA LEU A 33 0.60 2.38 11.38
C LEU A 33 -0.58 3.25 11.84
N TYR A 34 -1.20 2.91 12.97
CA TYR A 34 -2.36 3.64 13.50
C TYR A 34 -2.06 5.09 13.89
N VAL A 35 -0.85 5.34 14.38
CA VAL A 35 -0.43 6.69 14.81
C VAL A 35 0.05 7.54 13.63
N LEU A 36 0.69 6.92 12.63
CA LEU A 36 1.33 7.63 11.53
C LEU A 36 0.44 7.79 10.30
N TRP A 37 -0.74 7.15 10.28
CA TRP A 37 -1.67 7.30 9.17
C TRP A 37 -2.20 8.75 9.08
N PRO A 38 -2.14 9.42 7.91
CA PRO A 38 -2.58 10.80 7.78
C PRO A 38 -4.10 10.94 7.97
N GLU A 39 -4.52 11.64 9.03
CA GLU A 39 -5.93 11.85 9.38
C GLU A 39 -6.71 12.55 8.26
N GLU A 40 -6.07 13.47 7.55
CA GLU A 40 -6.69 14.23 6.46
C GLU A 40 -7.11 13.37 5.26
N LEU A 41 -6.52 12.18 5.12
CA LEU A 41 -6.84 11.22 4.06
C LEU A 41 -7.66 10.02 4.59
N ALA A 42 -7.85 9.90 5.91
CA ALA A 42 -8.50 8.75 6.53
C ALA A 42 -9.98 8.58 6.12
N HIS A 43 -10.65 9.66 5.70
CA HIS A 43 -12.05 9.62 5.26
C HIS A 43 -12.22 9.41 3.76
N ASP A 44 -11.13 9.45 2.99
CA ASP A 44 -11.19 9.19 1.55
C ASP A 44 -11.22 7.68 1.30
N LYS A 45 -12.17 7.26 0.47
CA LYS A 45 -12.44 5.84 0.20
C LYS A 45 -11.27 5.11 -0.44
N PHE A 46 -10.54 5.78 -1.34
CA PHE A 46 -9.35 5.19 -1.96
C PHE A 46 -8.27 4.99 -0.89
N PHE A 47 -7.95 6.01 -0.10
CA PHE A 47 -6.92 5.88 0.93
C PHE A 47 -7.30 4.93 2.09
N ASP A 48 -8.58 4.85 2.48
CA ASP A 48 -9.07 3.81 3.42
C ASP A 48 -8.87 2.38 2.88
N THR A 49 -8.98 2.19 1.57
CA THR A 49 -8.67 0.90 0.95
C THR A 49 -7.18 0.57 1.10
N ILE A 50 -6.30 1.54 0.77
CA ILE A 50 -4.85 1.38 0.90
C ILE A 50 -4.45 1.12 2.36
N TYR A 51 -5.09 1.81 3.32
CA TYR A 51 -4.87 1.58 4.74
C TYR A 51 -5.09 0.11 5.12
N LYS A 52 -6.21 -0.48 4.68
CA LYS A 52 -6.55 -1.88 4.95
C LYS A 52 -5.56 -2.85 4.31
N ASP A 53 -5.05 -2.53 3.11
CA ASP A 53 -4.03 -3.35 2.46
C ASP A 53 -2.68 -3.28 3.20
N VAL A 54 -2.30 -2.08 3.67
CA VAL A 54 -1.12 -1.86 4.52
C VAL A 54 -1.25 -2.63 5.83
N GLU A 55 -2.38 -2.49 6.52
CA GLU A 55 -2.70 -3.19 7.77
C GLU A 55 -2.59 -4.70 7.58
N SER A 56 -3.24 -5.23 6.55
CA SER A 56 -3.17 -6.66 6.22
C SER A 56 -1.73 -7.12 6.01
N VAL A 57 -0.91 -6.39 5.26
CA VAL A 57 0.50 -6.75 5.07
C VAL A 57 1.29 -6.70 6.38
N VAL A 58 1.10 -5.68 7.20
CA VAL A 58 1.79 -5.55 8.50
C VAL A 58 1.42 -6.74 9.41
N GLU A 59 0.16 -7.16 9.42
CA GLU A 59 -0.30 -8.30 10.20
C GLU A 59 0.24 -9.64 9.70
N HIS A 60 0.43 -9.78 8.38
CA HIS A 60 0.82 -11.03 7.71
C HIS A 60 2.32 -11.10 7.36
N TYR A 61 3.10 -10.06 7.63
CA TYR A 61 4.54 -10.06 7.34
C TYR A 61 5.20 -11.30 7.97
N PRO A 62 6.19 -11.94 7.30
CA PRO A 62 6.70 -13.29 7.59
C PRO A 62 7.13 -13.57 9.04
N ALA A 63 7.32 -12.55 9.88
CA ALA A 63 7.67 -12.65 11.28
C ALA A 63 6.55 -13.14 12.23
N LYS A 64 5.28 -13.26 11.82
CA LYS A 64 4.27 -14.03 12.60
C LYS A 64 4.23 -15.52 12.25
N VAL A 65 4.64 -15.89 11.03
CA VAL A 65 4.38 -17.22 10.42
C VAL A 65 5.53 -18.22 10.64
N THR A 66 6.73 -17.75 10.99
CA THR A 66 7.86 -18.63 11.36
C THR A 66 7.52 -19.59 12.52
N SER A 67 6.48 -19.32 13.32
CA SER A 67 6.04 -20.23 14.38
C SER A 67 5.22 -21.44 13.90
N ILE A 68 4.66 -21.45 12.67
CA ILE A 68 3.64 -22.43 12.28
C ILE A 68 4.10 -23.41 11.17
N PHE A 69 4.99 -23.01 10.25
CA PHE A 69 5.17 -23.79 9.01
C PHE A 69 6.58 -24.29 8.65
N GLY A 70 7.62 -24.02 9.45
CA GLY A 70 8.95 -24.59 9.21
C GLY A 70 9.56 -24.26 7.82
N SER A 71 9.14 -23.13 7.22
CA SER A 71 9.63 -22.66 5.92
C SER A 71 11.06 -22.14 6.03
N GLU A 72 11.95 -22.61 5.15
CA GLU A 72 13.36 -22.21 5.09
C GLU A 72 13.57 -20.75 4.60
N ASP A 73 12.54 -20.12 4.01
CA ASP A 73 12.62 -18.73 3.51
C ASP A 73 11.22 -18.07 3.48
N PRO A 74 10.70 -17.60 4.63
CA PRO A 74 9.35 -17.03 4.75
C PRO A 74 9.19 -15.70 3.98
N ASP A 75 10.27 -14.95 3.74
CA ASP A 75 10.27 -13.72 2.94
C ASP A 75 9.94 -14.00 1.47
N LYS A 76 10.52 -15.04 0.89
CA LYS A 76 10.21 -15.46 -0.48
C LYS A 76 8.74 -15.84 -0.67
N TYR A 77 8.13 -16.52 0.30
CA TYR A 77 6.72 -16.87 0.24
C TYR A 77 5.82 -15.65 0.39
N PHE A 78 6.14 -14.77 1.33
CA PHE A 78 5.40 -13.53 1.51
C PHE A 78 5.42 -12.66 0.26
N LYS A 79 6.58 -12.53 -0.41
CA LYS A 79 6.69 -11.81 -1.70
C LYS A 79 5.86 -12.43 -2.84
N ARG A 80 5.42 -13.69 -2.69
CA ARG A 80 4.49 -14.39 -3.59
C ARG A 80 3.05 -14.41 -3.08
N SER A 81 2.75 -13.78 -1.96
CA SER A 81 1.38 -13.67 -1.45
C SER A 81 0.54 -12.70 -2.29
N PHE A 82 -0.78 -12.81 -2.19
CA PHE A 82 -1.69 -11.89 -2.86
C PHE A 82 -1.60 -10.50 -2.25
N GLU A 83 -1.53 -10.43 -0.93
CA GLU A 83 -1.42 -9.23 -0.10
C GLU A 83 -0.20 -8.39 -0.49
N TYR A 84 0.97 -9.02 -0.62
CA TYR A 84 2.18 -8.34 -1.08
C TYR A 84 2.02 -7.75 -2.50
N ARG A 85 1.41 -8.50 -3.42
CA ARG A 85 1.20 -8.03 -4.81
C ARG A 85 0.18 -6.90 -4.91
N VAL A 86 -0.87 -6.96 -4.10
CA VAL A 86 -1.86 -5.88 -3.99
C VAL A 86 -1.15 -4.61 -3.51
N LEU A 87 -0.45 -4.69 -2.38
CA LEU A 87 0.22 -3.53 -1.80
C LEU A 87 1.36 -3.01 -2.70
N LEU A 88 2.00 -3.88 -3.49
CA LEU A 88 2.97 -3.47 -4.50
C LEU A 88 2.32 -2.66 -5.65
N SER A 89 1.12 -3.06 -6.08
CA SER A 89 0.33 -2.28 -7.05
C SER A 89 -0.08 -0.93 -6.45
N ASP A 90 -0.47 -0.91 -5.18
CA ASP A 90 -0.81 0.31 -4.46
C ASP A 90 0.37 1.28 -4.38
N LYS A 91 1.56 0.76 -4.08
CA LYS A 91 2.81 1.53 -4.11
C LYS A 91 3.02 2.20 -5.46
N GLU A 92 2.88 1.45 -6.56
CA GLU A 92 3.09 1.95 -7.91
C GLU A 92 2.05 3.03 -8.25
N LEU A 93 0.78 2.84 -7.91
CA LEU A 93 -0.26 3.83 -8.14
C LEU A 93 -0.01 5.12 -7.33
N ILE A 94 0.37 5.01 -6.06
CA ILE A 94 0.72 6.18 -5.22
C ILE A 94 1.92 6.93 -5.81
N GLN A 95 2.93 6.22 -6.33
CA GLN A 95 4.06 6.84 -7.02
C GLN A 95 3.62 7.58 -8.30
N GLN A 96 2.70 7.01 -9.09
CA GLN A 96 2.12 7.70 -10.25
C GLN A 96 1.38 8.97 -9.81
N ILE A 97 0.58 8.92 -8.75
CA ILE A 97 -0.11 10.10 -8.20
C ILE A 97 0.87 11.23 -7.87
N ILE A 98 1.99 10.89 -7.21
CA ILE A 98 3.03 11.86 -6.83
C ILE A 98 3.76 12.41 -8.06
N ASN A 99 4.24 11.52 -8.94
CA ASN A 99 5.09 11.89 -10.07
C ASN A 99 4.33 12.66 -11.16
N GLU A 100 3.10 12.25 -11.42
CA GLU A 100 2.25 12.83 -12.47
C GLU A 100 1.29 13.89 -11.91
N ASN A 101 1.30 14.11 -10.59
CA ASN A 101 0.41 15.03 -9.88
C ASN A 101 -1.07 14.79 -10.24
N LEU A 102 -1.48 13.51 -10.20
CA LEU A 102 -2.81 13.08 -10.62
C LEU A 102 -3.90 13.72 -9.76
N GLU A 103 -5.04 13.98 -10.39
CA GLU A 103 -6.23 14.43 -9.67
C GLU A 103 -6.72 13.37 -8.68
N LEU A 104 -6.97 13.79 -7.44
CA LEU A 104 -7.44 12.93 -6.36
C LEU A 104 -8.94 12.71 -6.47
N ASN A 105 -9.33 11.86 -7.43
CA ASN A 105 -10.68 11.35 -7.55
C ASN A 105 -10.73 9.88 -7.13
N SER A 106 -11.33 9.63 -5.96
CA SER A 106 -11.41 8.31 -5.33
C SER A 106 -11.87 7.20 -6.28
N ASP A 107 -12.95 7.40 -7.03
CA ASP A 107 -13.51 6.36 -7.90
C ASP A 107 -12.61 6.07 -9.11
N LEU A 108 -12.00 7.11 -9.71
CA LEU A 108 -11.04 6.92 -10.81
C LEU A 108 -9.78 6.20 -10.34
N LEU A 109 -9.27 6.53 -9.15
CA LEU A 109 -8.09 5.89 -8.56
C LEU A 109 -8.36 4.43 -8.20
N LEU A 110 -9.53 4.11 -7.65
CA LEU A 110 -9.95 2.72 -7.42
C LEU A 110 -10.03 1.90 -8.72
N LEU A 111 -10.54 2.49 -9.80
CA LEU A 111 -10.57 1.83 -11.12
C LEU A 111 -9.16 1.60 -11.68
N LYS A 112 -8.25 2.56 -11.51
CA LYS A 112 -6.83 2.39 -11.89
C LYS A 112 -6.17 1.27 -11.08
N ARG A 113 -6.44 1.24 -9.76
CA ARG A 113 -5.94 0.20 -8.85
C ARG A 113 -6.33 -1.20 -9.29
N ILE A 114 -7.61 -1.43 -9.59
CA ILE A 114 -8.11 -2.74 -10.05
C ILE A 114 -7.36 -3.21 -11.30
N LYS A 115 -7.22 -2.33 -12.31
CA LYS A 115 -6.50 -2.65 -13.55
C LYS A 115 -5.04 -2.99 -13.32
N LEU A 116 -4.40 -2.29 -12.37
CA LEU A 116 -3.00 -2.51 -12.04
C LEU A 116 -2.79 -3.85 -11.33
N ILE A 117 -3.64 -4.18 -10.35
CA ILE A 117 -3.65 -5.48 -9.67
C ILE A 117 -3.84 -6.62 -10.68
N ASP A 118 -4.82 -6.50 -11.59
CA ASP A 118 -5.07 -7.51 -12.62
C ASP A 118 -3.86 -7.70 -13.56
N SER A 119 -3.22 -6.60 -13.95
CA SER A 119 -2.04 -6.64 -14.84
C SER A 119 -0.85 -7.31 -14.14
N ASN A 120 -0.61 -6.96 -12.88
CA ASN A 120 0.48 -7.52 -12.10
C ASN A 120 0.26 -9.00 -11.79
N ASN A 121 -0.97 -9.44 -11.52
CA ASN A 121 -1.29 -10.85 -11.30
C ASN A 121 -1.12 -11.69 -12.58
N LYS A 122 -1.62 -11.23 -13.74
CA LYS A 122 -1.45 -11.95 -15.02
C LYS A 122 0.02 -12.16 -15.42
N SER A 123 0.89 -11.21 -15.06
CA SER A 123 2.33 -11.30 -15.36
C SER A 123 3.03 -12.44 -14.61
N VAL A 124 2.48 -12.87 -13.47
CA VAL A 124 3.03 -13.93 -12.63
C VAL A 124 2.55 -15.30 -13.11
N ASP A 125 1.30 -15.43 -13.56
CA ASP A 125 0.74 -16.70 -14.05
C ASP A 125 1.26 -17.10 -15.45
N SER A 126 1.95 -16.18 -16.14
CA SER A 126 2.49 -16.39 -17.49
C SER A 126 3.95 -16.86 -17.51
N LYS A 127 4.57 -17.13 -16.35
CA LYS A 127 5.97 -17.55 -16.19
C LYS A 127 6.07 -18.90 -15.50
#